data_AF-A0A957WDB2-F1
#
_entry.id   AF-A0A957WDB2-F1
#
_cell.length_a   1.000
_cell.length_b   1.000
_cell.length_c   1.000
_cell.angle_alpha   90.00
_cell.angle_beta   90.00
_cell.angle_gamma   90.00
#
_symmetry.space_group_name_H-M   'P 1'
#
loop_
_entity.id
_entity.type
_entity.pdbx_description
1 polymer ?
#
loop_
_entity_poly.entity_id
_entity_poly.type
_entity_poly.pdbx_seq_one_letter_code
_entity_poly.pdbx_strand_id
1 'polypeptide(L)'
;DLTTLLERSDFVSVHVPLNDQTHHLINKETLRMMKPSAVLINTARGPVVDTEALYEALRDQVIGYAALDVTDPEPIPADHPLLELENVIVAPHIASASYATRGKMATMAAENLIAGLKGEHLPNCVNPQVYG
;
A
#
# COMPACT_ATOMS: atom_id res chain seq x y z
N ASP A 1 -5.76 0.06 -19.86
CA ASP A 1 -4.99 -1.02 -19.20
C ASP A 1 -3.92 -0.40 -18.30
N LEU A 2 -3.20 -1.23 -17.53
CA LEU A 2 -2.17 -0.77 -16.59
C LEU A 2 -1.01 -0.05 -17.30
N THR A 3 -0.53 -0.59 -18.42
CA THR A 3 0.57 0.01 -19.21
C THR A 3 0.23 1.43 -19.63
N THR A 4 -0.93 1.63 -20.26
CA THR A 4 -1.40 2.97 -20.67
C THR A 4 -1.51 3.94 -19.50
N LEU A 5 -1.91 3.45 -18.31
CA LEU A 5 -1.98 4.27 -17.09
C LEU A 5 -0.58 4.72 -16.66
N LEU A 6 0.37 3.79 -16.56
CA LEU A 6 1.74 4.08 -16.10
C LEU A 6 2.47 5.04 -17.04
N GLU A 7 2.38 4.83 -18.35
CA GLU A 7 3.05 5.67 -19.37
C GLU A 7 2.53 7.11 -19.41
N ARG A 8 1.26 7.31 -19.07
CA ARG A 8 0.59 8.62 -19.24
C ARG A 8 0.47 9.43 -17.96
N SER A 9 0.62 8.81 -16.79
CA SER A 9 0.36 9.47 -15.51
C SER A 9 1.59 10.20 -14.98
N ASP A 10 1.38 11.41 -14.45
CA ASP A 10 2.39 12.14 -13.69
C ASP A 10 2.39 11.73 -12.21
N PHE A 11 1.26 11.22 -11.72
CA PHE A 11 1.10 10.69 -10.37
C PHE A 11 0.39 9.33 -10.46
N VAL A 12 0.95 8.31 -9.82
CA VAL A 12 0.34 6.98 -9.72
C VAL A 12 0.11 6.68 -8.24
N SER A 13 -1.16 6.54 -7.84
CA SER A 13 -1.53 6.19 -6.46
C SER A 13 -2.09 4.77 -6.39
N VAL A 14 -1.51 3.94 -5.53
CA VAL A 14 -1.83 2.52 -5.40
C VAL A 14 -2.92 2.31 -4.33
N HIS A 15 -4.03 1.68 -4.72
CA HIS A 15 -5.20 1.42 -3.87
C HIS A 15 -5.80 0.01 -4.07
N VAL A 16 -4.95 -0.99 -4.28
CA VAL A 16 -5.36 -2.39 -4.42
C VAL A 16 -5.15 -3.16 -3.12
N PRO A 17 -5.97 -4.19 -2.81
CA PRO A 17 -5.61 -5.13 -1.74
C PRO A 17 -4.36 -5.92 -2.14
N LEU A 18 -3.63 -6.43 -1.15
CA LEU A 18 -2.56 -7.41 -1.40
C LEU A 18 -3.16 -8.80 -1.58
N ASN A 19 -2.84 -9.46 -2.68
CA ASN A 19 -3.12 -10.86 -3.00
C ASN A 19 -2.12 -11.34 -4.08
N ASP A 20 -2.24 -12.59 -4.53
CA ASP A 20 -1.32 -13.18 -5.52
C ASP A 20 -1.24 -12.41 -6.85
N GLN A 21 -2.29 -11.70 -7.24
CA GLN A 21 -2.34 -10.92 -8.48
C GLN A 21 -1.73 -9.53 -8.34
N THR A 22 -1.65 -9.00 -7.12
CA THR A 22 -1.17 -7.63 -6.84
C THR A 22 0.17 -7.59 -6.13
N HIS A 23 0.69 -8.75 -5.72
CA HIS A 23 2.06 -8.89 -5.23
C HIS A 23 3.06 -8.43 -6.29
N HIS A 24 3.89 -7.44 -5.96
CA HIS A 24 4.83 -6.79 -6.88
C HIS A 24 4.16 -6.31 -8.17
N LEU A 25 2.91 -5.83 -8.08
CA LEU A 25 2.22 -5.17 -9.19
C LEU A 25 3.05 -3.99 -9.72
N ILE A 26 3.70 -3.26 -8.81
CA ILE A 26 4.70 -2.25 -9.14
C ILE A 26 6.09 -2.85 -8.92
N ASN A 27 6.66 -3.38 -9.99
CA ASN A 27 7.99 -3.98 -10.08
C ASN A 27 8.90 -3.17 -11.03
N LYS A 28 10.13 -3.67 -11.24
CA LYS A 28 11.14 -3.07 -12.12
C LYS A 28 10.64 -2.76 -13.53
N GLU A 29 9.85 -3.65 -14.14
CA GLU A 29 9.29 -3.46 -15.48
C GLU A 29 8.26 -2.34 -15.49
N THR A 30 7.32 -2.35 -14.53
CA THR A 30 6.28 -1.31 -14.45
C THR A 30 6.81 0.07 -14.07
N LEU A 31 7.83 0.15 -13.21
CA LEU A 31 8.49 1.40 -12.86
C LEU A 31 9.14 2.05 -14.09
N ARG A 32 9.73 1.25 -14.99
CA ARG A 32 10.31 1.75 -16.25
C ARG A 32 9.27 2.24 -17.26
N MET A 33 8.01 1.85 -17.12
CA MET A 33 6.92 2.38 -17.95
C MET A 33 6.49 3.77 -17.50
N MET A 34 6.78 4.16 -16.26
CA MET A 34 6.41 5.46 -15.73
C MET A 34 7.27 6.57 -16.32
N LYS A 35 6.78 7.81 -16.29
CA LYS A 35 7.56 8.98 -16.70
C LYS A 35 8.73 9.21 -15.74
N PRO A 36 9.88 9.73 -16.22
CA PRO A 36 11.00 10.13 -15.35
C PRO A 36 10.62 11.17 -14.30
N SER A 37 9.59 11.99 -14.56
CA SER A 37 9.07 12.99 -13.61
C SER A 37 7.95 12.45 -12.71
N ALA A 38 7.54 11.19 -12.86
CA ALA A 38 6.36 10.67 -12.19
C ALA A 38 6.59 10.51 -10.67
N VAL A 39 5.49 10.62 -9.93
CA VAL A 39 5.45 10.36 -8.48
C VAL A 39 4.63 9.10 -8.21
N LEU A 40 5.23 8.14 -7.51
CA LEU A 40 4.54 6.95 -7.02
C LEU A 40 4.06 7.17 -5.57
N ILE A 41 2.78 6.95 -5.30
CA ILE A 41 2.20 7.00 -3.96
C ILE A 41 1.69 5.61 -3.59
N ASN A 42 2.18 5.02 -2.48
CA ASN A 42 1.68 3.76 -1.95
C ASN A 42 1.09 3.96 -0.55
N THR A 43 -0.24 3.88 -0.46
CA THR A 43 -1.00 3.83 0.81
C THR A 43 -1.78 2.52 0.95
N ALA A 44 -1.44 1.52 0.13
CA ALA A 44 -2.11 0.22 0.09
C ALA A 44 -1.41 -0.78 1.02
N ARG A 45 -0.46 -1.57 0.50
CA ARG A 45 0.36 -2.53 1.24
C ARG A 45 1.77 -2.52 0.68
N GLY A 46 2.76 -2.74 1.55
CA GLY A 46 4.18 -2.78 1.18
C GLY A 46 4.45 -3.71 -0.01
N PRO A 47 4.11 -5.01 0.07
CA PRO A 47 4.43 -5.99 -0.97
C PRO A 47 3.70 -5.79 -2.32
N VAL A 48 2.89 -4.74 -2.48
CA VAL A 48 2.35 -4.38 -3.81
C VAL A 48 3.44 -3.71 -4.66
N VAL A 49 4.43 -3.09 -4.01
CA VAL A 49 5.59 -2.47 -4.63
C VAL A 49 6.83 -3.28 -4.26
N ASP A 50 7.63 -3.65 -5.24
CA ASP A 50 8.95 -4.25 -5.00
C ASP A 50 9.91 -3.18 -4.45
N THR A 51 10.24 -3.27 -3.16
CA THR A 51 11.05 -2.25 -2.44
C THR A 51 12.42 -2.06 -3.07
N GLU A 52 13.08 -3.14 -3.50
CA GLU A 52 14.41 -3.08 -4.12
C GLU A 52 14.34 -2.45 -5.50
N ALA A 53 13.34 -2.83 -6.31
CA ALA A 53 13.13 -2.21 -7.61
C ALA A 53 12.80 -0.71 -7.48
N LEU A 54 12.03 -0.32 -6.46
CA LEU A 54 11.73 1.08 -6.18
C LEU A 54 12.99 1.85 -5.78
N TYR A 55 13.81 1.29 -4.89
CA TYR A 55 15.10 1.89 -4.51
C TYR A 55 15.99 2.14 -5.73
N GLU A 56 16.19 1.13 -6.58
CA GLU A 56 16.95 1.27 -7.83
C GLU A 56 16.34 2.34 -8.74
N ALA A 57 15.01 2.33 -8.92
CA ALA A 57 14.31 3.29 -9.79
C ALA A 57 14.45 4.73 -9.31
N LEU A 58 14.43 4.97 -7.99
CA LEU A 58 14.60 6.31 -7.43
C LEU A 58 16.08 6.76 -7.48
N ARG A 59 17.01 5.87 -7.12
CA ARG A 59 18.46 6.13 -7.19
C ARG A 59 18.90 6.46 -8.61
N ASP A 60 18.41 5.72 -9.59
CA ASP A 60 18.78 5.86 -11.00
C ASP A 60 17.89 6.86 -11.75
N GLN A 61 16.99 7.57 -11.05
CA GLN A 61 16.05 8.56 -11.60
C GLN A 61 15.17 8.02 -12.76
N VAL A 62 14.79 6.74 -12.68
CA VAL A 62 13.78 6.13 -13.55
C VAL A 62 12.41 6.76 -13.31
N ILE A 63 12.11 7.12 -12.06
CA ILE A 63 10.97 7.96 -11.66
C ILE A 63 11.45 9.10 -10.77
N GLY A 64 10.62 10.13 -10.63
CA GLY A 64 10.99 11.36 -9.96
C GLY A 64 11.00 11.23 -8.44
N TYR A 65 9.88 10.76 -7.88
CA TYR A 65 9.67 10.70 -6.43
C TYR A 65 8.79 9.52 -6.01
N ALA A 66 8.87 9.14 -4.74
CA ALA A 66 7.90 8.24 -4.11
C ALA A 66 7.41 8.74 -2.74
N ALA A 67 6.17 8.40 -2.39
CA ALA A 67 5.58 8.62 -1.07
C ALA A 67 4.94 7.32 -0.57
N LEU A 68 5.46 6.78 0.53
CA LEU A 68 5.09 5.48 1.06
C LEU A 68 4.50 5.64 2.46
N ASP A 69 3.26 5.22 2.67
CA ASP A 69 2.71 5.01 4.02
C ASP A 69 2.95 3.57 4.49
N VAL A 70 3.35 2.67 3.59
CA VAL A 70 3.52 1.23 3.85
C VAL A 70 4.85 0.77 3.25
N THR A 71 5.50 -0.18 3.89
CA THR A 71 6.81 -0.71 3.47
C THR A 71 6.81 -2.24 3.52
N ASP A 72 7.79 -2.89 2.91
CA ASP A 72 8.03 -4.31 3.10
C ASP A 72 9.52 -4.53 3.41
N PRO A 73 9.89 -4.95 4.63
CA PRO A 73 9.02 -5.28 5.78
C PRO A 73 8.44 -4.04 6.50
N GLU A 74 7.54 -4.26 7.47
CA GLU A 74 7.05 -3.23 8.40
C GLU A 74 7.49 -3.53 9.85
N PRO A 75 8.27 -2.64 10.52
CA PRO A 75 8.85 -1.42 9.99
C PRO A 75 9.99 -1.70 9.00
N ILE A 76 10.20 -0.78 8.06
CA ILE A 76 11.42 -0.80 7.23
C ILE A 76 12.67 -0.71 8.13
N PRO A 77 13.74 -1.47 7.84
CA PRO A 77 14.98 -1.36 8.61
C PRO A 77 15.51 0.08 8.63
N ALA A 78 15.97 0.54 9.78
CA ALA A 78 16.39 1.93 9.96
C ALA A 78 17.65 2.29 9.13
N ASP A 79 18.43 1.29 8.74
CA ASP A 79 19.62 1.37 7.88
C ASP A 79 19.32 1.04 6.41
N HIS A 80 18.04 0.93 6.03
CA HIS A 80 17.68 0.65 4.65
C HIS A 80 18.02 1.85 3.73
N PRO A 81 18.75 1.65 2.61
CA PRO A 81 19.28 2.74 1.80
C PRO A 81 18.21 3.60 1.12
N LEU A 82 16.99 3.07 0.91
CA LEU A 82 15.82 3.86 0.50
C LEU A 82 15.63 5.11 1.38
N LEU A 83 15.86 5.01 2.70
CA LEU A 83 15.64 6.10 3.64
C LEU A 83 16.69 7.22 3.54
N GLU A 84 17.79 6.98 2.83
CA GLU A 84 18.84 7.97 2.57
C GLU A 84 18.56 8.82 1.32
N LEU A 85 17.59 8.42 0.50
CA LEU A 85 17.26 9.13 -0.74
C LEU A 85 16.48 10.42 -0.46
N GLU A 86 16.84 11.51 -1.15
CA GLU A 86 16.15 12.81 -1.01
C GLU A 86 14.78 12.85 -1.71
N ASN A 87 14.51 11.90 -2.61
CA ASN A 87 13.30 11.83 -3.43
C ASN A 87 12.29 10.77 -2.97
N VAL A 88 12.28 10.45 -1.67
CA VAL A 88 11.26 9.60 -1.06
C VAL A 88 10.77 10.17 0.27
N ILE A 89 9.48 10.00 0.55
CA ILE A 89 8.90 10.23 1.87
C ILE A 89 8.33 8.92 2.37
N VAL A 90 8.64 8.56 3.62
CA VAL A 90 8.10 7.36 4.28
C VAL A 90 7.35 7.78 5.55
N ALA A 91 6.11 7.31 5.68
CA ALA A 91 5.29 7.44 6.87
C ALA A 91 5.02 6.05 7.48
N PRO A 92 4.92 5.91 8.81
CA PRO A 92 4.87 4.61 9.48
C PRO A 92 3.45 4.03 9.56
N HIS A 93 2.80 3.78 8.42
CA HIS A 93 1.47 3.16 8.31
C HIS A 93 0.38 3.89 9.10
N ILE A 94 0.28 5.19 8.83
CA ILE A 94 -0.58 6.13 9.57
C ILE A 94 -1.70 6.74 8.73
N ALA A 95 -1.93 6.33 7.48
CA ALA A 95 -3.00 6.89 6.65
C ALA A 95 -4.41 6.77 7.29
N SER A 96 -4.64 5.78 8.15
CA SER A 96 -5.89 5.59 8.90
C SER A 96 -5.90 6.21 10.31
N ALA A 97 -4.80 6.83 10.75
CA ALA A 97 -4.56 7.21 12.15
C ALA A 97 -5.22 8.53 12.60
N SER A 98 -6.49 8.75 12.23
CA SER A 98 -7.29 9.84 12.80
C SER A 98 -8.11 9.35 14.01
N TYR A 99 -8.39 10.22 14.98
CA TYR A 99 -9.25 9.87 16.14
C TYR A 99 -10.62 9.35 15.72
N ALA A 100 -11.26 10.00 14.74
CA ALA A 100 -12.56 9.60 14.23
C ALA A 100 -12.52 8.22 13.55
N THR A 101 -11.52 7.97 12.70
CA THR A 101 -11.34 6.70 12.00
C THR A 101 -11.04 5.57 12.99
N ARG A 102 -10.07 5.76 13.89
CA ARG A 102 -9.69 4.76 14.89
C ARG A 102 -10.85 4.45 15.86
N GLY A 103 -11.61 5.46 16.28
CA GLY A 103 -12.81 5.28 17.10
C GLY A 103 -13.86 4.41 16.38
N LYS A 104 -14.19 4.73 15.13
CA LYS A 104 -15.15 3.94 14.34
C LYS A 104 -14.67 2.50 14.10
N MET A 105 -13.40 2.30 13.79
CA MET A 105 -12.81 0.97 13.62
C MET A 105 -12.92 0.13 14.90
N ALA A 106 -12.64 0.71 16.06
CA ALA A 106 -12.76 0.03 17.34
C ALA A 106 -14.21 -0.39 17.63
N THR A 107 -15.18 0.49 17.37
CA THR A 107 -16.61 0.16 17.49
C THR A 107 -17.00 -0.97 16.55
N MET A 108 -16.65 -0.89 15.26
CA MET A 108 -16.95 -1.93 14.27
C MET A 108 -16.36 -3.29 14.66
N ALA A 109 -15.14 -3.32 15.20
CA ALA A 109 -14.51 -4.55 15.68
C ALA A 109 -15.26 -5.14 16.88
N ALA A 110 -15.65 -4.31 17.85
CA ALA A 110 -16.43 -4.74 19.01
C ALA A 110 -17.82 -5.27 18.62
N GLU A 111 -18.51 -4.60 17.69
CA GLU A 111 -19.80 -5.05 17.15
C GLU A 111 -19.70 -6.42 16.48
N ASN A 112 -18.64 -6.65 15.69
CA ASN A 112 -18.41 -7.95 15.05
C ASN A 112 -18.13 -9.06 16.07
N LEU A 113 -17.34 -8.77 17.10
CA LEU A 113 -17.07 -9.73 18.19
C LEU A 113 -18.35 -10.09 18.95
N ILE A 114 -19.17 -9.10 19.31
CA ILE A 114 -20.43 -9.31 20.04
C ILE A 114 -21.41 -10.14 19.20
N ALA A 115 -21.57 -9.85 17.91
CA ALA A 115 -22.41 -10.64 17.01
C ALA A 115 -21.96 -12.10 16.96
N GLY A 116 -20.65 -12.35 16.78
CA GLY A 116 -20.08 -13.69 16.76
C GLY A 116 -20.31 -14.46 18.08
N LEU A 117 -20.15 -13.81 19.24
CA LEU A 117 -20.41 -14.43 20.55
C LEU A 117 -21.88 -14.78 20.78
N LYS A 118 -22.81 -14.09 20.10
CA LYS A 118 -24.25 -14.38 20.14
C LYS A 118 -24.68 -15.43 19.11
N GLY A 119 -23.78 -15.89 18.24
CA GLY A 119 -24.13 -16.75 17.10
C GLY A 119 -24.88 -16.02 16.00
N GLU A 120 -24.80 -14.69 15.94
CA GLU A 120 -25.36 -13.86 14.88
C GLU A 120 -24.36 -13.74 13.70
N HIS A 121 -24.84 -13.35 12.53
CA HIS A 121 -23.96 -13.05 11.39
C HIS A 121 -23.09 -11.83 11.70
N LEU A 122 -21.78 -11.93 11.45
CA LEU A 122 -20.85 -10.83 11.62
C LEU A 122 -21.19 -9.67 10.65
N PRO A 123 -21.42 -8.43 11.13
CA PRO A 123 -21.80 -7.30 10.28
C PRO A 123 -20.79 -6.97 9.18
N ASN A 124 -19.50 -7.23 9.40
CA ASN A 124 -18.40 -6.98 8.45
C ASN A 124 -17.66 -8.28 8.10
N CYS A 125 -18.39 -9.36 7.80
CA CYS A 125 -17.79 -10.63 7.39
C CYS A 125 -17.13 -10.53 6.01
N VAL A 126 -15.86 -10.96 5.92
CA VAL A 126 -15.08 -10.93 4.67
C VAL A 126 -15.09 -12.28 3.92
N ASN A 127 -15.63 -13.33 4.55
CA ASN A 127 -15.72 -14.69 4.03
C ASN A 127 -17.11 -15.30 4.32
N PRO A 128 -18.20 -14.75 3.76
CA PRO A 128 -19.58 -15.15 4.09
C PRO A 128 -19.91 -16.62 3.76
N GLN A 129 -19.07 -17.30 2.98
CA GLN A 129 -19.20 -18.73 2.65
C GLN A 129 -19.13 -19.63 3.88
N VAL A 130 -18.64 -19.13 5.02
CA VAL A 130 -18.65 -19.86 6.30
C VAL A 130 -20.04 -20.07 6.89
N TYR A 131 -21.05 -19.34 6.41
CA TYR A 131 -22.44 -19.44 6.91
C TYR A 131 -23.32 -20.44 6.16
N GLY A 132 -22.84 -21.00 5.04
CA GLY A 132 -23.63 -21.87 4.15
C GLY A 132 -24.13 -21.12 2.92
#